data_AF-A0A2I0U094-F1
#
_entry.id   AF-A0A2I0U094-F1
#
_cell.length_a   1.000
_cell.length_b   1.000
_cell.length_c   1.000
_cell.angle_alpha   90.00
_cell.angle_beta   90.00
_cell.angle_gamma   90.00
#
_symmetry.space_group_name_H-M   'P 1'
#
loop_
_entity.id
_entity.type
_entity.pdbx_description
1 polymer ?
#
loop_
_entity_poly.entity_id
_entity_poly.type
_entity_poly.pdbx_seq_one_letter_code
_entity_poly.pdbx_strand_id
1 'polypeptide(L)'
;MDASRLVSSQDQSPHSPSLHRGAALLPAGCQSVQQLNCQVGLPASLSPHIYATTGCSLTLHHTEKPEHEDICEYRPYSCPCPGASCKWQGSLEAVMSHLMHAHKSITTLQGEDIVFLATDINLPGAVDWVMMQSCFGHHFMLVLEKQEKYEGHQQFFAIVLLIGTRKQAENFAYRLELNGNRRRLTWEATPRSIHDGVAAAILNSDCLVFDTAIAHLFADNGNLGINVTISTCCP
;
A
#
# COMPACT_ATOMS: atom_id res chain seq x y z
N MET A 1 55.33 -28.37 -17.44
CA MET A 1 55.65 -28.70 -16.04
C MET A 1 54.31 -29.04 -15.40
N ASP A 2 53.76 -30.19 -15.78
CA ASP A 2 53.86 -31.48 -15.03
C ASP A 2 52.84 -31.52 -13.89
N ALA A 3 52.14 -32.61 -13.57
CA ALA A 3 51.70 -33.83 -14.25
C ALA A 3 50.96 -34.65 -13.18
N SER A 4 50.18 -35.64 -13.63
CA SER A 4 49.82 -36.91 -12.93
C SER A 4 48.42 -36.94 -12.31
N ARG A 5 47.44 -37.65 -12.90
CA ARG A 5 47.20 -39.13 -13.01
C ARG A 5 46.40 -39.64 -11.78
N LEU A 6 45.17 -40.15 -11.86
CA LEU A 6 44.53 -41.29 -12.58
C LEU A 6 44.29 -42.50 -11.64
N VAL A 7 43.05 -43.04 -11.70
CA VAL A 7 42.63 -44.46 -11.46
C VAL A 7 42.49 -44.88 -9.97
N SER A 8 41.49 -45.64 -9.49
CA SER A 8 40.72 -46.75 -10.07
C SER A 8 39.37 -47.01 -9.37
N SER A 9 38.46 -47.57 -10.16
CA SER A 9 37.27 -48.37 -9.87
C SER A 9 37.51 -49.66 -9.06
N GLN A 10 36.43 -50.16 -8.43
CA GLN A 10 35.94 -51.58 -8.26
C GLN A 10 35.13 -51.67 -6.93
N ASP A 11 34.04 -52.42 -6.73
CA ASP A 11 33.40 -53.50 -7.49
C ASP A 11 31.99 -53.84 -6.90
N GLN A 12 31.24 -54.68 -7.63
CA GLN A 12 30.29 -55.72 -7.18
C GLN A 12 28.83 -55.40 -6.73
N SER A 13 27.90 -55.67 -7.65
CA SER A 13 26.59 -56.35 -7.46
C SER A 13 26.77 -57.81 -6.97
N PRO A 14 25.76 -58.62 -6.54
CA PRO A 14 24.32 -58.61 -6.90
C PRO A 14 23.34 -58.95 -5.73
N HIS A 15 22.03 -58.90 -5.98
CA HIS A 15 21.00 -59.86 -5.52
C HIS A 15 19.58 -59.25 -5.60
N SER A 16 18.75 -59.83 -6.45
CA SER A 16 17.30 -59.64 -6.55
C SER A 16 16.53 -60.41 -5.47
N PRO A 17 15.35 -59.92 -5.05
CA PRO A 17 14.25 -60.82 -4.74
C PRO A 17 12.90 -60.40 -5.37
N SER A 18 12.33 -61.34 -6.11
CA SER A 18 10.92 -61.72 -6.25
C SER A 18 9.80 -60.71 -5.91
N LEU A 19 9.02 -60.36 -6.95
CA LEU A 19 7.63 -59.92 -6.82
C LEU A 19 6.79 -60.98 -6.08
N HIS A 20 6.32 -60.65 -4.89
CA HIS A 20 5.15 -61.29 -4.31
C HIS A 20 3.95 -60.34 -4.40
N ARG A 21 2.92 -60.76 -5.14
CA ARG A 21 1.57 -60.17 -5.11
C ARG A 21 1.00 -60.32 -3.70
N GLY A 22 1.08 -59.26 -2.90
CA GLY A 22 0.28 -59.10 -1.69
C GLY A 22 -1.07 -58.48 -2.07
N ALA A 23 -2.15 -59.21 -1.88
CA ALA A 23 -3.51 -58.69 -2.02
C ALA A 23 -3.77 -57.64 -0.92
N ALA A 24 -4.12 -56.42 -1.31
CA ALA A 24 -4.57 -55.40 -0.37
C ALA A 24 -5.98 -55.75 0.14
N LEU A 25 -6.11 -55.96 1.45
CA LEU A 25 -7.40 -56.07 2.13
C LEU A 25 -8.05 -54.69 2.20
N LEU A 26 -9.29 -54.58 1.69
CA LEU A 26 -10.13 -53.38 1.84
C LEU A 26 -10.61 -53.26 3.30
N PRO A 27 -10.58 -52.07 3.92
CA PRO A 27 -11.22 -51.84 5.21
C PRO A 27 -12.74 -52.04 5.10
N ALA A 28 -13.34 -52.56 6.17
CA ALA A 28 -14.77 -52.86 6.24
C ALA A 28 -15.61 -51.58 6.02
N GLY A 29 -16.35 -51.53 4.91
CA GLY A 29 -17.26 -50.42 4.58
C GLY A 29 -17.35 -50.00 3.11
N CYS A 30 -16.44 -50.46 2.23
CA CYS A 30 -16.44 -50.09 0.80
C CYS A 30 -17.12 -51.16 -0.09
N GLN A 31 -18.14 -50.79 -0.87
CA GLN A 31 -18.85 -51.69 -1.79
C GLN A 31 -18.40 -51.61 -3.27
N SER A 32 -17.47 -50.72 -3.66
CA SER A 32 -16.86 -50.74 -5.00
C SER A 32 -15.60 -49.85 -5.09
N VAL A 33 -14.79 -50.03 -6.16
CA VAL A 33 -13.51 -49.34 -6.42
C VAL A 33 -13.70 -47.93 -7.01
N GLN A 34 -14.94 -47.46 -7.19
CA GLN A 34 -15.23 -46.19 -7.90
C GLN A 34 -15.46 -44.96 -7.01
N GLN A 35 -15.19 -45.02 -5.70
CA GLN A 35 -15.25 -43.86 -4.81
C GLN A 35 -13.92 -43.61 -4.10
N LEU A 36 -12.92 -43.18 -4.86
CA LEU A 36 -11.70 -42.55 -4.35
C LEU A 36 -11.79 -41.04 -4.60
N ASN A 37 -12.60 -40.33 -3.80
CA ASN A 37 -12.40 -38.89 -3.63
C ASN A 37 -12.93 -38.30 -2.31
N CYS A 38 -12.98 -39.08 -1.23
CA CYS A 38 -13.05 -38.49 0.11
C CYS A 38 -11.62 -38.15 0.55
N GLN A 39 -11.12 -36.99 0.10
CA GLN A 39 -10.05 -36.34 0.83
C GLN A 39 -10.61 -36.01 2.22
N VAL A 40 -10.22 -36.77 3.24
CA VAL A 40 -10.32 -36.31 4.62
C VAL A 40 -9.30 -35.18 4.73
N GLY A 41 -9.73 -33.97 4.35
CA GLY A 41 -8.96 -32.76 4.58
C GLY A 41 -8.68 -32.67 6.08
N LEU A 42 -7.41 -32.61 6.45
CA LEU A 42 -7.01 -32.20 7.79
C LEU A 42 -7.82 -30.95 8.17
N PRO A 43 -8.43 -30.86 9.37
CA PRO A 43 -9.14 -29.66 9.76
C PRO A 43 -8.14 -28.51 9.66
N ALA A 44 -8.40 -27.58 8.73
CA ALA A 44 -7.50 -26.49 8.47
C ALA A 44 -7.33 -25.71 9.78
N SER A 45 -6.10 -25.63 10.28
CA SER A 45 -5.80 -25.07 11.59
C SER A 45 -6.17 -23.59 11.61
N LEU A 46 -7.26 -23.26 12.32
CA LEU A 46 -7.66 -21.89 12.62
C LEU A 46 -6.70 -21.35 13.68
N SER A 47 -6.21 -20.14 13.49
CA SER A 47 -5.35 -19.48 14.48
C SER A 47 -5.75 -18.03 14.68
N PRO A 48 -5.55 -17.47 15.89
CA PRO A 48 -5.85 -16.07 16.17
C PRO A 48 -5.15 -15.14 15.19
N HIS A 49 -5.79 -14.01 14.87
CA HIS A 49 -5.23 -12.98 14.01
C HIS A 49 -4.05 -12.27 14.69
N ILE A 50 -3.09 -11.77 13.91
CA ILE A 50 -1.92 -11.04 14.44
C ILE A 50 -2.34 -9.77 15.22
N TYR A 51 -3.47 -9.18 14.86
CA TYR A 51 -4.07 -8.00 15.52
C TYR A 51 -5.09 -8.36 16.62
N ALA A 52 -5.09 -9.59 17.13
CA ALA A 52 -5.95 -9.96 18.26
C ALA A 52 -5.65 -9.14 19.52
N THR A 53 -4.40 -8.75 19.71
CA THR A 53 -3.97 -7.89 20.82
C THR A 53 -4.46 -6.44 20.69
N THR A 54 -4.80 -5.99 19.48
CA THR A 54 -5.35 -4.65 19.21
C THR A 54 -6.86 -4.67 18.98
N GLY A 55 -7.52 -5.82 19.09
CA GLY A 55 -8.98 -5.94 19.11
C GLY A 55 -9.60 -6.83 18.03
N CYS A 56 -8.81 -7.40 17.10
CA CYS A 56 -9.36 -8.29 16.08
C CYS A 56 -9.73 -9.66 16.66
N SER A 57 -11.02 -9.94 16.81
CA SER A 57 -11.51 -11.21 17.35
C SER A 57 -11.62 -12.33 16.31
N LEU A 58 -11.22 -12.09 15.05
CA LEU A 58 -11.33 -13.08 13.99
C LEU A 58 -10.28 -14.19 14.15
N THR A 59 -10.75 -15.42 14.03
CA THR A 59 -9.91 -16.60 13.85
C THR A 59 -10.07 -17.06 12.42
N LEU A 60 -8.98 -16.99 11.66
CA LEU A 60 -8.97 -17.23 10.22
C LEU A 60 -8.07 -18.42 9.90
N HIS A 61 -8.34 -19.07 8.76
CA HIS A 61 -7.42 -20.05 8.22
C HIS A 61 -6.14 -19.38 7.75
N HIS A 62 -5.02 -20.11 7.79
CA HIS A 62 -3.72 -19.58 7.35
C HIS A 62 -3.77 -18.97 5.93
N THR A 63 -4.59 -19.51 5.04
CA THR A 63 -4.78 -19.01 3.68
C THR A 63 -5.52 -17.68 3.61
N GLU A 64 -6.42 -17.40 4.55
CA GLU A 64 -7.27 -16.20 4.58
C GLU A 64 -6.63 -15.05 5.37
N LYS A 65 -5.63 -15.35 6.20
CA LYS A 65 -4.94 -14.37 7.04
C LYS A 65 -4.33 -13.21 6.25
N PRO A 66 -3.51 -13.44 5.20
CA PRO A 66 -2.86 -12.33 4.50
C PRO A 66 -3.86 -11.36 3.89
N GLU A 67 -4.95 -11.87 3.31
CA GLU A 67 -6.00 -11.05 2.72
C GLU A 67 -6.71 -10.19 3.77
N HIS A 68 -6.96 -10.74 4.97
CA HIS A 68 -7.55 -9.98 6.05
C HIS A 68 -6.59 -8.95 6.68
N GLU A 69 -5.31 -9.28 6.83
CA GLU A 69 -4.31 -8.39 7.42
C GLU A 69 -4.23 -7.03 6.71
N ASP A 70 -4.43 -7.01 5.39
CA ASP A 70 -4.41 -5.79 4.60
C ASP A 70 -5.66 -4.91 4.75
N ILE A 71 -6.78 -5.49 5.13
CA ILE A 71 -8.06 -4.78 5.29
C ILE A 71 -8.54 -4.66 6.74
N CYS A 72 -7.80 -5.24 7.69
CA CYS A 72 -8.20 -5.31 9.09
C CYS A 72 -8.25 -3.92 9.74
N GLU A 73 -9.41 -3.54 10.28
CA GLU A 73 -9.60 -2.23 10.93
C GLU A 73 -8.75 -2.04 12.19
N TYR A 74 -8.33 -3.15 12.83
CA TYR A 74 -7.49 -3.15 14.04
C TYR A 74 -5.99 -3.10 13.74
N ARG A 75 -5.61 -3.06 12.45
CA ARG A 75 -4.21 -2.89 12.05
C ARG A 75 -3.70 -1.52 12.50
N PRO A 76 -2.53 -1.45 13.16
CA PRO A 76 -1.91 -0.17 13.53
C PRO A 76 -1.63 0.71 12.30
N TYR A 77 -1.78 2.01 12.47
CA TYR A 77 -1.46 3.00 11.45
C TYR A 77 0.05 3.23 11.43
N SER A 78 0.65 3.15 10.24
CA SER A 78 2.02 3.61 10.01
C SER A 78 2.06 5.14 9.86
N CYS A 79 3.22 5.74 10.04
CA CYS A 79 3.42 7.16 9.72
C CYS A 79 2.99 7.44 8.26
N PRO A 80 2.09 8.42 8.01
CA PRO A 80 1.60 8.70 6.68
C PRO A 80 2.55 9.56 5.82
N CYS A 81 3.67 10.03 6.36
CA CYS A 81 4.59 10.90 5.64
C CYS A 81 5.30 10.14 4.49
N PRO A 82 5.20 10.60 3.23
CA PRO A 82 5.96 10.03 2.10
C PRO A 82 7.47 10.25 2.30
N GLY A 83 8.27 9.36 1.72
CA GLY A 83 9.74 9.44 1.71
C GLY A 83 10.42 9.32 3.08
N ALA A 84 9.68 9.31 4.19
CA ALA A 84 10.26 9.29 5.52
C ALA A 84 10.73 7.88 5.90
N SER A 85 11.98 7.78 6.38
CA SER A 85 12.49 6.60 7.09
C SER A 85 11.81 6.35 8.45
N CYS A 86 10.67 7.01 8.69
CA CYS A 86 9.91 6.95 9.92
C CYS A 86 9.22 5.59 10.04
N LYS A 87 9.65 4.80 11.02
CA LYS A 87 9.09 3.47 11.32
C LYS A 87 8.00 3.51 12.39
N TRP A 88 7.44 4.68 12.66
CA TRP A 88 6.41 4.83 13.70
C TRP A 88 5.14 4.08 13.31
N GLN A 89 4.55 3.42 14.30
CA GLN A 89 3.24 2.77 14.22
C GLN A 89 2.45 3.06 15.49
N GLY A 90 1.13 3.21 15.37
CA GLY A 90 0.26 3.46 16.51
C GLY A 90 -1.23 3.44 16.18
N SER A 91 -2.04 3.87 17.14
CA SER A 91 -3.47 4.07 16.93
C SER A 91 -3.73 5.33 16.08
N LEU A 92 -4.92 5.41 15.48
CA LEU A 92 -5.34 6.57 14.69
C LEU A 92 -5.25 7.88 15.49
N GLU A 93 -5.69 7.86 16.75
CA GLU A 93 -5.67 9.02 17.66
C GLU A 93 -4.25 9.54 17.92
N ALA A 94 -3.25 8.67 17.86
CA ALA A 94 -1.85 9.03 18.09
C ALA A 94 -1.17 9.62 16.85
N VAL A 95 -1.76 9.51 15.65
CA VAL A 95 -1.13 9.93 14.39
C VAL A 95 -0.83 11.43 14.38
N MET A 96 -1.81 12.28 14.71
CA MET A 96 -1.60 13.73 14.70
C MET A 96 -0.55 14.17 15.73
N SER A 97 -0.58 13.57 16.92
CA SER A 97 0.44 13.80 17.94
C SER A 97 1.82 13.43 17.39
N HIS A 98 1.96 12.26 16.77
CA HIS A 98 3.21 11.83 16.14
C HIS A 98 3.71 12.84 15.10
N LEU A 99 2.86 13.27 14.15
CA LEU A 99 3.23 14.21 13.10
C LEU A 99 3.72 15.55 13.67
N MET A 100 3.02 16.11 14.66
CA MET A 100 3.41 17.38 15.29
C MET A 100 4.77 17.30 16.02
N HIS A 101 5.13 16.15 16.58
CA HIS A 101 6.36 15.99 17.34
C HIS A 101 7.56 15.59 16.46
N ALA A 102 7.35 14.64 15.54
CA ALA A 102 8.41 14.04 14.72
C ALA A 102 8.60 14.74 13.36
N HIS A 103 7.56 15.40 12.84
CA HIS A 103 7.55 16.02 11.50
C HIS A 103 7.20 17.51 11.57
N LYS A 104 7.91 18.26 12.42
CA LYS A 104 7.65 19.68 12.71
C LYS A 104 7.68 20.63 11.50
N SER A 105 8.30 20.20 10.40
CA SER A 105 8.36 20.97 9.15
C SER A 105 7.04 20.95 8.37
N ILE A 106 6.13 20.03 8.66
CA ILE A 106 4.85 19.95 7.97
C ILE A 106 3.97 21.10 8.43
N THR A 107 3.75 22.05 7.54
CA THR A 107 2.89 23.20 7.80
C THR A 107 1.43 22.75 7.80
N THR A 108 0.63 23.30 8.73
CA THR A 108 -0.82 23.09 8.78
C THR A 108 -1.55 24.37 8.40
N LEU A 109 -2.39 24.32 7.37
CA LEU A 109 -3.29 25.40 6.98
C LEU A 109 -4.72 25.10 7.44
N GLN A 110 -5.46 26.16 7.79
CA GLN A 110 -6.85 26.08 8.23
C GLN A 110 -7.78 26.52 7.09
N GLY A 111 -8.92 25.87 6.95
CA GLY A 111 -9.93 26.19 5.94
C GLY A 111 -10.12 25.08 4.91
N GLU A 112 -11.30 25.07 4.31
CA GLU A 112 -11.72 24.08 3.32
C GLU A 112 -11.20 24.39 1.90
N ASP A 113 -10.88 25.65 1.60
CA ASP A 113 -10.31 26.10 0.32
C ASP A 113 -8.96 26.80 0.57
N ILE A 114 -7.88 26.20 0.10
CA ILE A 114 -6.50 26.67 0.32
C ILE A 114 -5.66 26.54 -0.95
N VAL A 115 -4.45 27.11 -0.92
CA VAL A 115 -3.43 26.91 -1.95
C VAL A 115 -2.27 26.12 -1.36
N PHE A 116 -2.02 24.93 -1.89
CA PHE A 116 -0.83 24.13 -1.63
C PHE A 116 0.28 24.55 -2.58
N LEU A 117 1.29 25.23 -2.06
CA LEU A 117 2.43 25.72 -2.85
C LEU A 117 3.60 24.74 -2.77
N ALA A 118 3.89 24.05 -3.88
CA ALA A 118 5.09 23.26 -4.05
C ALA A 118 6.23 24.13 -4.60
N THR A 119 7.23 24.41 -3.78
CA THR A 119 8.38 25.26 -4.15
C THR A 119 9.45 24.47 -4.87
N ASP A 120 10.10 25.10 -5.85
CA ASP A 120 11.23 24.53 -6.60
C ASP A 120 10.93 23.14 -7.21
N ILE A 121 9.87 23.03 -8.01
CA ILE A 121 9.47 21.75 -8.64
C ILE A 121 10.55 21.15 -9.56
N ASN A 122 11.53 21.95 -9.95
CA ASN A 122 12.63 21.60 -10.85
C ASN A 122 13.82 20.92 -10.16
N LEU A 123 13.77 20.72 -8.83
CA LEU A 123 14.84 20.01 -8.11
C LEU A 123 15.14 18.64 -8.78
N PRO A 124 16.40 18.23 -8.92
CA PRO A 124 16.72 16.96 -9.55
C PRO A 124 16.28 15.77 -8.69
N GLY A 125 15.90 14.66 -9.34
CA GLY A 125 15.53 13.40 -8.69
C GLY A 125 14.13 13.38 -8.07
N ALA A 126 13.88 12.37 -7.24
CA ALA A 126 12.61 12.19 -6.55
C ALA A 126 12.49 13.17 -5.37
N VAL A 127 11.35 13.85 -5.28
CA VAL A 127 11.08 14.88 -4.26
C VAL A 127 9.62 14.82 -3.86
N ASP A 128 9.37 14.94 -2.55
CA ASP A 128 8.03 14.96 -1.96
C ASP A 128 7.75 16.33 -1.34
N TRP A 129 6.56 16.86 -1.61
CA TRP A 129 5.99 18.00 -0.89
C TRP A 129 4.80 17.52 -0.09
N VAL A 130 4.75 17.95 1.17
CA VAL A 130 3.71 17.54 2.11
C VAL A 130 3.18 18.75 2.87
N MET A 131 1.86 18.83 2.99
CA MET A 131 1.19 19.85 3.78
C MET A 131 -0.02 19.24 4.50
N MET A 132 -0.36 19.77 5.67
CA MET A 132 -1.61 19.44 6.34
C MET A 132 -2.65 20.53 6.09
N GLN A 133 -3.87 20.12 5.76
CA GLN A 133 -5.06 20.97 5.73
C GLN A 133 -6.02 20.55 6.84
N SER A 134 -6.59 21.50 7.57
CA SER A 134 -7.57 21.23 8.61
C SER A 134 -8.88 21.97 8.33
N CYS A 135 -9.96 21.19 8.23
CA CYS A 135 -11.32 21.67 8.00
C CYS A 135 -12.31 20.58 8.48
N PHE A 136 -13.57 20.97 8.72
CA PHE A 136 -14.65 20.06 9.16
C PHE A 136 -14.32 19.22 10.41
N GLY A 137 -13.41 19.68 11.28
CA GLY A 137 -12.97 18.91 12.45
C GLY A 137 -12.03 17.74 12.12
N HIS A 138 -11.54 17.66 10.89
CA HIS A 138 -10.62 16.63 10.40
C HIS A 138 -9.29 17.25 9.91
N HIS A 139 -8.33 16.36 9.69
CA HIS A 139 -7.04 16.69 9.12
C HIS A 139 -6.82 15.89 7.84
N PHE A 140 -6.40 16.59 6.79
CA PHE A 140 -6.12 16.03 5.47
C PHE A 140 -4.66 16.27 5.14
N MET A 141 -3.94 15.21 4.79
CA MET A 141 -2.57 15.28 4.31
C MET A 141 -2.57 15.42 2.80
N LEU A 142 -1.98 16.51 2.32
CA LEU A 142 -1.78 16.80 0.90
C LEU A 142 -0.39 16.34 0.53
N VAL A 143 -0.30 15.51 -0.51
CA VAL A 143 0.97 14.97 -1.01
C VAL A 143 1.09 15.33 -2.47
N LEU A 144 2.23 15.90 -2.84
CA LEU A 144 2.73 15.95 -4.21
C LEU A 144 4.04 15.18 -4.25
N GLU A 145 4.07 14.07 -4.98
CA GLU A 145 5.25 13.23 -5.14
C GLU A 145 5.75 13.36 -6.58
N LYS A 146 7.04 13.67 -6.75
CA LYS A 146 7.72 13.62 -8.05
C LYS A 146 8.53 12.35 -8.13
N GLN A 147 8.18 11.48 -9.08
CA GLN A 147 8.91 10.25 -9.37
C GLN A 147 9.65 10.37 -10.70
N GLU A 148 10.82 9.75 -10.77
CA GLU A 148 11.57 9.55 -12.01
C GLU A 148 11.51 8.07 -12.40
N LYS A 149 10.80 7.75 -13.49
CA LYS A 149 10.66 6.35 -13.94
C LYS A 149 11.90 5.87 -14.69
N TYR A 150 12.46 6.74 -15.52
CA TYR A 150 13.70 6.54 -16.28
C TYR A 150 14.23 7.93 -16.67
N GLU A 151 15.49 8.03 -17.08
CA GLU A 151 16.19 9.31 -17.29
C GLU A 151 15.36 10.30 -18.11
N GLY A 152 15.05 11.44 -17.51
CA GLY A 152 14.30 12.54 -18.16
C GLY A 152 12.78 12.36 -18.19
N HIS A 153 12.25 11.24 -17.69
CA HIS A 153 10.81 10.98 -17.61
C HIS A 153 10.32 11.06 -16.16
N GLN A 154 10.03 12.30 -15.77
CA GLN A 154 9.49 12.64 -14.46
C GLN A 154 7.97 12.78 -14.51
N GLN A 155 7.31 12.27 -13.48
CA GLN A 155 5.87 12.40 -13.29
C GLN A 155 5.58 12.91 -11.89
N PHE A 156 4.55 13.75 -11.79
CA PHE A 156 4.01 14.26 -10.55
C PHE A 156 2.71 13.55 -10.22
N PHE A 157 2.55 13.19 -8.95
CA PHE A 157 1.37 12.53 -8.40
C PHE A 157 0.86 13.36 -7.22
N ALA A 158 -0.35 13.90 -7.36
CA ALA A 158 -0.97 14.73 -6.31
C ALA A 158 -2.21 14.04 -5.74
N ILE A 159 -2.25 13.86 -4.42
CA ILE A 159 -3.32 13.15 -3.72
C ILE A 159 -3.62 13.78 -2.35
N VAL A 160 -4.86 13.58 -1.90
CA VAL A 160 -5.33 13.95 -0.57
C VAL A 160 -5.64 12.70 0.24
N LEU A 161 -5.08 12.63 1.45
CA LEU A 161 -5.33 11.58 2.43
C LEU A 161 -6.07 12.15 3.63
N LEU A 162 -7.11 11.47 4.10
CA LEU A 162 -7.74 11.77 5.39
C LEU A 162 -6.96 11.07 6.53
N ILE A 163 -6.61 11.83 7.56
CA ILE A 163 -6.21 11.27 8.87
C ILE A 163 -7.47 10.74 9.56
N GLY A 164 -7.92 9.56 9.14
CA GLY A 164 -9.21 8.98 9.53
C GLY A 164 -9.43 7.61 8.91
N THR A 165 -10.58 7.01 9.19
CA THR A 165 -10.97 5.71 8.64
C THR A 165 -11.48 5.83 7.20
N ARG A 166 -11.57 4.71 6.48
CA ARG A 166 -12.15 4.65 5.12
C ARG A 166 -13.59 5.16 5.09
N LYS A 167 -14.41 4.70 6.04
CA LYS A 167 -15.79 5.15 6.22
C LYS A 167 -15.91 6.65 6.50
N GLN A 168 -14.97 7.24 7.25
CA GLN A 168 -14.94 8.69 7.44
C GLN A 168 -14.62 9.40 6.12
N ALA A 169 -13.69 8.86 5.34
CA ALA A 169 -13.24 9.44 4.08
C ALA A 169 -14.34 9.53 3.02
N GLU A 170 -15.25 8.55 2.99
CA GLU A 170 -16.44 8.54 2.10
C GLU A 170 -17.37 9.76 2.26
N ASN A 171 -17.32 10.45 3.41
CA ASN A 171 -18.14 11.65 3.65
C ASN A 171 -17.56 12.91 3.02
N PHE A 172 -16.40 12.82 2.36
CA PHE A 172 -15.70 13.95 1.80
C PHE A 172 -15.37 13.75 0.33
N ALA A 173 -15.25 14.87 -0.38
CA ALA A 173 -14.63 14.94 -1.70
C ALA A 173 -13.58 16.06 -1.68
N TYR A 174 -12.50 15.85 -2.41
CA TYR A 174 -11.48 16.86 -2.63
C TYR A 174 -11.42 17.22 -4.12
N ARG A 175 -11.07 18.48 -4.40
CA ARG A 175 -10.71 18.98 -5.72
C ARG A 175 -9.29 19.50 -5.68
N LEU A 176 -8.45 19.02 -6.59
CA LEU A 176 -7.14 19.59 -6.91
C LEU A 176 -7.23 20.33 -8.22
N GLU A 177 -6.76 21.56 -8.26
CA GLU A 177 -6.83 22.40 -9.45
C GLU A 177 -5.52 23.15 -9.70
N LEU A 178 -4.97 22.97 -10.89
CA LEU A 178 -3.86 23.75 -11.42
C LEU A 178 -4.43 24.85 -12.33
N ASN A 179 -4.07 26.09 -12.05
CA ASN A 179 -4.53 27.25 -12.82
C ASN A 179 -3.36 27.93 -13.51
N GLY A 180 -3.53 28.18 -14.80
CA GLY A 180 -2.54 28.85 -15.65
C GLY A 180 -3.24 29.81 -16.61
N ASN A 181 -2.46 30.51 -17.43
CA ASN A 181 -3.02 31.49 -18.36
C ASN A 181 -4.01 30.83 -19.34
N ARG A 182 -5.31 31.09 -19.13
CA ARG A 182 -6.44 30.52 -19.91
C ARG A 182 -6.47 28.99 -19.92
N ARG A 183 -5.89 28.34 -18.90
CA ARG A 183 -5.83 26.89 -18.80
C ARG A 183 -6.13 26.47 -17.38
N ARG A 184 -6.78 25.31 -17.25
CA ARG A 184 -7.11 24.71 -15.97
C ARG A 184 -7.05 23.19 -16.10
N LEU A 185 -6.41 22.54 -15.14
CA LEU A 185 -6.44 21.09 -14.97
C LEU A 185 -7.06 20.79 -13.61
N THR A 186 -8.09 19.95 -13.57
CA THR A 186 -8.86 19.67 -12.36
C THR A 186 -8.98 18.15 -12.17
N TRP A 187 -8.82 17.72 -10.93
CA TRP A 187 -9.10 16.35 -10.49
C TRP A 187 -9.98 16.40 -9.25
N GLU A 188 -11.04 15.58 -9.22
CA GLU A 188 -11.95 15.45 -8.08
C GLU A 188 -12.07 13.97 -7.71
N ALA A 189 -11.94 13.67 -6.42
CA ALA A 189 -12.10 12.32 -5.90
C ALA A 189 -12.44 12.32 -4.41
N THR A 190 -12.76 11.15 -3.86
CA THR A 190 -12.86 10.93 -2.41
C THR A 190 -11.44 10.81 -1.83
N PRO A 191 -11.12 11.48 -0.70
CA PRO A 191 -9.81 11.33 -0.08
C PRO A 191 -9.61 9.88 0.35
N ARG A 192 -8.39 9.38 0.28
CA ARG A 192 -8.08 8.02 0.79
C ARG A 192 -7.82 8.07 2.29
N SER A 193 -8.12 7.00 3.01
CA SER A 193 -7.65 6.88 4.39
C SER A 193 -6.13 6.72 4.40
N ILE A 194 -5.45 7.31 5.39
CA ILE A 194 -4.03 7.02 5.66
C ILE A 194 -3.73 5.53 5.88
N HIS A 195 -4.75 4.71 6.15
CA HIS A 195 -4.59 3.27 6.24
C HIS A 195 -4.14 2.64 4.91
N ASP A 196 -4.60 3.18 3.79
CA ASP A 196 -4.26 2.69 2.44
C ASP A 196 -2.91 3.22 1.95
N GLY A 197 -2.44 4.32 2.55
CA GLY A 197 -1.22 5.01 2.17
C GLY A 197 -1.26 5.64 0.78
N VAL A 198 -0.13 6.23 0.37
CA VAL A 198 0.04 6.90 -0.93
C VAL A 198 0.34 5.89 -2.05
N ALA A 199 1.15 4.87 -1.76
CA ALA A 199 1.74 3.99 -2.77
C ALA A 199 0.70 3.26 -3.63
N ALA A 200 -0.39 2.77 -3.02
CA ALA A 200 -1.45 2.07 -3.75
C ALA A 200 -2.18 2.99 -4.74
N ALA A 201 -2.36 4.27 -4.40
CA ALA A 201 -3.01 5.23 -5.28
C ALA A 201 -2.11 5.59 -6.47
N ILE A 202 -0.82 5.81 -6.22
CA ILE A 202 0.17 6.08 -7.27
C ILE A 202 0.29 4.88 -8.22
N LEU A 203 0.41 3.66 -7.69
CA LEU A 203 0.54 2.45 -8.50
C LEU A 203 -0.62 2.27 -9.47
N ASN A 204 -1.84 2.59 -9.03
CA ASN A 204 -3.06 2.48 -9.83
C ASN A 204 -3.36 3.75 -10.65
N SER A 205 -2.54 4.80 -10.55
CA SER A 205 -2.80 6.12 -11.14
C SER A 205 -4.16 6.69 -10.73
N ASP A 206 -4.62 6.39 -9.51
CA ASP A 206 -5.86 6.88 -8.91
C ASP A 206 -5.61 8.15 -8.10
N CYS A 207 -5.10 9.17 -8.80
CA CYS A 207 -4.77 10.49 -8.28
C CYS A 207 -4.56 11.47 -9.45
N LEU A 208 -4.31 12.76 -9.16
CA LEU A 208 -3.95 13.71 -10.20
C LEU A 208 -2.52 13.42 -10.67
N VAL A 209 -2.36 13.03 -11.94
CA VAL A 209 -1.07 12.72 -12.56
C VAL A 209 -0.77 13.68 -13.69
N PHE A 210 0.44 14.21 -13.73
CA PHE A 210 0.91 15.07 -14.82
C PHE A 210 2.43 14.97 -14.98
N ASP A 211 2.94 15.32 -16.17
CA ASP A 211 4.37 15.33 -16.45
C ASP A 211 4.99 16.72 -16.19
N THR A 212 6.32 16.81 -16.31
CA THR A 212 7.06 18.06 -16.15
C THR A 212 6.65 19.14 -17.14
N ALA A 213 6.25 18.78 -18.36
CA ALA A 213 5.80 19.74 -19.36
C ALA A 213 4.50 20.42 -18.93
N ILE A 214 3.53 19.65 -18.42
CA ILE A 214 2.30 20.16 -17.83
C ILE A 214 2.61 21.00 -16.59
N ALA A 215 3.48 20.53 -15.69
CA ALA A 215 3.86 21.26 -14.48
C ALA A 215 4.38 22.68 -14.82
N HIS A 216 5.22 22.80 -15.85
CA HIS A 216 5.74 24.09 -16.32
C HIS A 216 4.69 25.03 -16.93
N LEU A 217 3.59 24.51 -17.48
CA LEU A 217 2.49 25.35 -17.98
C LEU A 217 1.73 26.06 -16.85
N PHE A 218 1.81 25.51 -15.63
CA PHE A 218 1.07 25.96 -14.45
C PHE A 218 1.96 26.58 -13.36
N ALA A 219 3.27 26.37 -13.42
CA ALA A 219 4.22 26.91 -12.46
C ALA A 219 4.56 28.38 -12.75
N ASP A 220 4.80 29.15 -11.68
CA ASP A 220 5.34 30.50 -11.73
C ASP A 220 6.68 30.55 -10.97
N ASN A 221 7.74 30.98 -11.65
CA ASN A 221 9.11 31.03 -11.12
C ASN A 221 9.57 29.73 -10.45
N GLY A 222 9.18 28.57 -11.01
CA GLY A 222 9.54 27.25 -10.46
C GLY A 222 8.68 26.79 -9.28
N ASN A 223 7.65 27.55 -8.88
CA ASN A 223 6.71 27.17 -7.85
C ASN A 223 5.38 26.76 -8.48
N LEU A 224 4.79 25.66 -8.02
CA LEU A 224 3.50 25.16 -8.48
C LEU A 224 2.45 25.39 -7.39
N GLY A 225 1.47 26.24 -7.67
CA GLY A 225 0.31 26.43 -6.81
C GLY A 225 -0.81 25.46 -7.18
N ILE A 226 -1.24 24.65 -6.22
CA ILE A 226 -2.38 23.74 -6.37
C ILE A 226 -3.51 24.25 -5.49
N ASN A 227 -4.62 24.65 -6.09
CA ASN A 227 -5.81 24.96 -5.31
C ASN A 227 -6.40 23.65 -4.80
N VAL A 228 -6.65 23.59 -3.49
CA VAL A 228 -7.19 22.41 -2.82
C VAL A 228 -8.47 22.80 -2.11
N THR A 229 -9.57 22.25 -2.60
CA THR A 229 -10.89 22.41 -1.97
C THR A 229 -11.33 21.08 -1.39
N ILE A 230 -11.65 21.05 -0.10
CA ILE A 230 -12.32 19.92 0.57
C ILE A 230 -13.80 20.28 0.74
N SER A 231 -14.66 19.32 0.49
CA SER A 231 -16.10 19.49 0.66
C SER A 231 -16.68 18.25 1.33
N THR A 232 -17.76 18.43 2.09
CA THR A 232 -18.57 17.32 2.58
C THR A 232 -19.48 16.83 1.46
N CYS A 233 -19.46 15.53 1.18
CA CYS A 233 -20.50 14.90 0.39
C CYS A 233 -21.79 14.96 1.21
N CYS A 234 -22.86 15.59 0.70
CA CYS A 234 -24.15 15.54 1.39
C CYS A 234 -24.58 14.06 1.53
N PRO A 235 -25.02 13.60 2.71
CA PRO A 235 -25.68 12.32 2.85
C PRO A 235 -27.03 12.29 2.13
#